data_AF-A0AAD0UNM1-F1
#
_entry.id   AF-A0AAD0UNM1-F1
#
_cell.length_a   1.000
_cell.length_b   1.000
_cell.length_c   1.000
_cell.angle_alpha   90.00
_cell.angle_beta   90.00
_cell.angle_gamma   90.00
#
_symmetry.space_group_name_H-M   'P 1'
#
loop_
_entity.id
_entity.type
_entity.pdbx_description
1 polymer ?
#
loop_
_entity_poly.entity_id
_entity_poly.type
_entity_poly.pdbx_seq_one_letter_code
_entity_poly.pdbx_strand_id
1 'polypeptide(L)'
;MKKDISILFSVLWLLSSCASADKFSLDTSNPLALLVQIAWSVNSVPSTSNTIHFVAVGEKCSSWTSKDGKTWTYSNSKFSGCTDGSVNSIAFGNGTWVAVGALNANGGCGIWSSKDADTWTAASCAPNPSPPNGTSALHNLNTIVYAGTNFIAGGPHNYSTTGVGFFGQISSNGSTWQYLSLTDGSTYIGSDYLYSSSYNSVSSEIYFSGIHNVNPEVVKLTVPSLTQTSVSVNMPSSSYGVLALKSGKILLYGDDNYTNPTVGMVKIGTPITSLGSTASANTGVGSHINVAVEGKDKIVILGNQCKMDYYSLTAQVWHVGASPDMVGCSRLDWMSLSYNSTLDLFVAGAKVAGTVPTAFAYSTTGLPSDWTLVTQTDAGSPGPGILGIATQ
;
A
#
# COMPACT_ATOMS: atom_id res chain seq x y z
N MET A 1 78.74 -24.61 -24.42
CA MET A 1 78.73 -26.07 -24.17
C MET A 1 77.36 -26.46 -23.61
N LYS A 2 76.61 -27.30 -24.33
CA LYS A 2 75.59 -28.32 -23.92
C LYS A 2 74.83 -28.11 -22.57
N LYS A 3 73.49 -27.89 -22.59
CA LYS A 3 72.33 -28.87 -22.52
C LYS A 3 71.93 -29.18 -21.05
N ASP A 4 70.69 -29.29 -20.56
CA ASP A 4 69.37 -29.78 -21.04
C ASP A 4 68.22 -29.30 -20.06
N ILE A 5 66.99 -28.94 -20.51
CA ILE A 5 65.65 -29.62 -20.36
C ILE A 5 65.01 -29.53 -18.92
N SER A 6 63.73 -29.26 -18.61
CA SER A 6 62.42 -29.29 -19.29
C SER A 6 61.40 -28.34 -18.64
N ILE A 7 60.41 -27.93 -19.44
CA ILE A 7 59.12 -27.29 -19.10
C ILE A 7 58.14 -28.33 -18.51
N LEU A 8 57.31 -27.96 -17.53
CA LEU A 8 56.08 -28.67 -17.22
C LEU A 8 54.91 -27.69 -16.97
N PHE A 9 53.84 -27.92 -17.73
CA PHE A 9 52.60 -27.16 -17.87
C PHE A 9 51.49 -27.85 -17.06
N SER A 10 50.57 -27.06 -16.49
CA SER A 10 49.17 -27.41 -16.16
C SER A 10 48.85 -28.52 -15.14
N VAL A 11 48.03 -28.20 -14.12
CA VAL A 11 46.61 -28.63 -13.97
C VAL A 11 46.01 -27.87 -12.78
N LEU A 12 45.08 -26.96 -13.08
CA LEU A 12 44.20 -26.28 -12.12
C LEU A 12 42.77 -26.68 -12.44
N TRP A 13 42.27 -27.82 -11.94
CA TRP A 13 40.85 -28.19 -12.03
C TRP A 13 40.38 -28.93 -10.77
N LEU A 14 39.39 -28.32 -10.11
CA LEU A 14 38.25 -28.90 -9.38
C LEU A 14 38.47 -29.92 -8.24
N LEU A 15 38.15 -29.47 -7.02
CA LEU A 15 37.46 -30.29 -6.03
C LEU A 15 36.18 -29.57 -5.57
N SER A 16 35.06 -29.92 -6.20
CA SER A 16 33.74 -29.86 -5.59
C SER A 16 33.58 -31.10 -4.69
N SER A 17 33.47 -30.90 -3.38
CA SER A 17 32.89 -31.90 -2.48
C SER A 17 32.26 -31.23 -1.25
N CYS A 18 30.94 -31.37 -1.20
CA CYS A 18 30.06 -31.45 -0.04
C CYS A 18 30.48 -30.71 1.25
N ALA A 19 29.79 -29.62 1.57
CA ALA A 19 29.54 -29.28 2.96
C ALA A 19 28.65 -30.39 3.55
N SER A 20 29.27 -31.37 4.20
CA SER A 20 28.58 -32.30 5.11
C SER A 20 27.94 -31.45 6.21
N ALA A 21 26.65 -31.60 6.43
CA ALA A 21 26.03 -31.14 7.67
C ALA A 21 26.63 -31.97 8.80
N ASP A 22 27.50 -31.36 9.61
CA ASP A 22 27.98 -32.00 10.82
C ASP A 22 26.76 -32.33 11.68
N LYS A 23 26.57 -33.64 11.90
CA LYS A 23 25.52 -34.13 12.79
C LYS A 23 25.77 -33.55 14.18
N PHE A 24 24.81 -32.79 14.69
CA PHE A 24 24.78 -32.38 16.08
C PHE A 24 24.76 -33.63 16.97
N SER A 25 25.89 -33.94 17.62
CA SER A 25 25.94 -34.97 18.64
C SER A 25 25.49 -34.36 19.96
N LEU A 26 24.27 -34.67 20.39
CA LEU A 26 23.81 -34.43 21.75
C LEU A 26 24.59 -35.34 22.70
N ASP A 27 25.51 -34.77 23.47
CA ASP A 27 26.22 -35.52 24.52
C ASP A 27 25.31 -35.64 25.74
N THR A 28 24.64 -36.79 25.86
CA THR A 28 23.72 -37.11 26.97
C THR A 28 24.43 -37.68 28.20
N SER A 29 25.77 -37.80 28.17
CA SER A 29 26.52 -38.43 29.25
C SER A 29 26.66 -37.56 30.50
N ASN A 30 26.35 -36.26 30.39
CA ASN A 30 26.36 -35.33 31.51
C ASN A 30 25.12 -34.41 31.48
N PRO A 31 24.16 -34.59 32.40
CA PRO A 31 22.93 -33.78 32.43
C PRO A 31 23.18 -32.28 32.69
N LEU A 32 24.30 -31.91 33.31
CA LEU A 32 24.71 -30.51 33.47
C LEU A 32 25.30 -29.94 32.17
N ALA A 33 26.00 -30.75 31.38
CA ALA A 33 26.49 -30.33 30.06
C ALA A 33 25.35 -30.12 29.06
N LEU A 34 24.29 -30.93 29.15
CA LEU A 34 23.06 -30.73 28.39
C LEU A 34 22.34 -29.42 28.79
N LEU A 35 22.28 -29.10 30.09
CA LEU A 35 21.76 -27.82 30.57
C LEU A 35 22.56 -26.62 30.05
N VAL A 36 23.89 -26.75 29.95
CA VAL A 36 24.76 -25.72 29.36
C VAL A 36 24.54 -25.63 27.84
N GLN A 37 24.45 -26.74 27.11
CA GLN A 37 24.17 -26.71 25.66
C GLN A 37 22.77 -26.15 25.34
N ILE A 38 21.78 -26.39 26.20
CA ILE A 38 20.45 -25.79 26.10
C ILE A 38 20.50 -24.31 26.49
N ALA A 39 21.24 -23.92 27.53
CA ALA A 39 21.39 -22.53 27.97
C ALA A 39 22.01 -21.63 26.90
N TRP A 40 22.95 -22.16 26.11
CA TRP A 40 23.62 -21.42 25.03
C TRP A 40 22.75 -21.35 23.78
N SER A 41 21.85 -22.31 23.56
CA SER A 41 20.87 -22.26 22.48
C SER A 41 19.67 -21.36 22.79
N VAL A 42 19.19 -21.27 24.05
CA VAL A 42 18.11 -20.33 24.42
C VAL A 42 18.54 -18.86 24.44
N ASN A 43 19.82 -18.55 24.67
CA ASN A 43 20.35 -17.19 24.48
C ASN A 43 20.56 -16.80 23.01
N SER A 44 20.47 -17.77 22.09
CA SER A 44 20.54 -17.57 20.64
C SER A 44 19.19 -17.74 19.94
N VAL A 45 18.11 -18.00 20.68
CA VAL A 45 16.75 -17.83 20.15
C VAL A 45 16.52 -16.32 20.07
N PRO A 46 16.36 -15.72 18.88
CA PRO A 46 15.93 -14.34 18.79
C PRO A 46 14.59 -14.24 19.51
N SER A 47 14.55 -13.55 20.65
CA SER A 47 13.30 -13.09 21.24
C SER A 47 12.55 -12.33 20.14
N THR A 48 11.29 -12.71 19.90
CA THR A 48 10.28 -11.96 19.12
C THR A 48 10.81 -10.66 18.51
N SER A 49 11.11 -10.70 17.21
CA SER A 49 11.46 -9.53 16.39
C SER A 49 10.73 -8.27 16.91
N ASN A 50 11.47 -7.26 17.38
CA ASN A 50 10.88 -5.98 17.78
C ASN A 50 10.40 -5.15 16.59
N THR A 51 10.57 -5.67 15.37
CA THR A 51 10.21 -5.03 14.12
C THR A 51 8.70 -4.85 14.01
N ILE A 52 8.27 -3.62 13.78
CA ILE A 52 6.90 -3.29 13.39
C ILE A 52 6.71 -3.72 11.94
N HIS A 53 5.79 -4.67 11.71
CA HIS A 53 5.50 -5.18 10.38
C HIS A 53 4.41 -4.37 9.69
N PHE A 54 3.45 -3.85 10.45
CA PHE A 54 2.34 -3.06 9.93
C PHE A 54 2.23 -1.71 10.61
N VAL A 55 1.94 -0.70 9.80
CA VAL A 55 1.56 0.64 10.27
C VAL A 55 0.28 1.05 9.57
N ALA A 56 -0.69 1.48 10.37
CA ALA A 56 -1.95 2.01 9.91
C ALA A 56 -2.09 3.48 10.30
N VAL A 57 -2.79 4.25 9.48
CA VAL A 57 -3.02 5.69 9.66
C VAL A 57 -4.47 6.04 9.37
N GLY A 58 -4.98 7.13 9.93
CA GLY A 58 -6.39 7.46 9.78
C GLY A 58 -6.82 8.86 10.17
N GLU A 59 -8.13 9.01 10.32
CA GLU A 59 -8.80 10.24 10.75
C GLU A 59 -8.31 10.68 12.15
N LYS A 60 -8.49 11.97 12.47
CA LYS A 60 -8.12 12.55 13.78
C LYS A 60 -6.66 12.32 14.15
N CYS A 61 -5.76 12.42 13.16
CA CYS A 61 -4.32 12.23 13.33
C CYS A 61 -3.94 10.86 13.91
N SER A 62 -4.74 9.83 13.64
CA SER A 62 -4.59 8.51 14.26
C SER A 62 -3.55 7.65 13.58
N SER A 63 -2.86 6.85 14.41
CA SER A 63 -1.86 5.87 14.02
C SER A 63 -2.05 4.58 14.81
N TRP A 64 -1.77 3.45 14.16
CA TRP A 64 -1.67 2.16 14.83
C TRP A 64 -0.43 1.43 14.34
N THR A 65 0.21 0.69 15.25
CA THR A 65 1.37 -0.15 14.92
C THR A 65 1.10 -1.58 15.35
N SER A 66 1.59 -2.53 14.56
CA SER A 66 1.48 -3.95 14.85
C SER A 66 2.68 -4.75 14.35
N LYS A 67 3.08 -5.73 15.15
CA LYS A 67 4.12 -6.70 14.78
C LYS A 67 3.54 -7.94 14.10
N ASP A 68 2.27 -8.25 14.33
CA ASP A 68 1.65 -9.51 13.92
C ASP A 68 0.39 -9.32 13.06
N GLY A 69 -0.06 -8.08 12.85
CA GLY A 69 -1.30 -7.73 12.15
C GLY A 69 -2.58 -8.02 12.93
N LYS A 70 -2.46 -8.50 14.18
CA LYS A 70 -3.57 -8.98 15.01
C LYS A 70 -3.75 -8.13 16.26
N THR A 71 -2.65 -7.71 16.86
CA THR A 71 -2.62 -6.84 18.03
C THR A 71 -2.10 -5.47 17.63
N TRP A 72 -2.77 -4.41 18.06
CA TRP A 72 -2.52 -3.05 17.60
C TRP A 72 -2.31 -2.12 18.78
N THR A 73 -1.38 -1.19 18.63
CA THR A 73 -1.16 -0.10 19.59
C THR A 73 -1.57 1.21 18.95
N TYR A 74 -2.60 1.85 19.50
CA TYR A 74 -3.16 3.11 19.02
C TYR A 74 -2.44 4.35 19.58
N SER A 75 -2.35 5.41 18.78
CA SER A 75 -2.03 6.76 19.22
C SER A 75 -2.54 7.80 18.22
N ASN A 76 -3.02 8.95 18.71
CA ASN A 76 -3.44 10.09 17.89
C ASN A 76 -2.51 11.32 18.02
N SER A 77 -1.34 11.15 18.64
CA SER A 77 -0.43 12.25 18.95
C SER A 77 0.94 12.12 18.27
N LYS A 78 1.17 11.05 17.48
CA LYS A 78 2.48 10.81 16.85
C LYS A 78 2.80 11.82 15.75
N PHE A 79 1.79 12.34 15.04
CA PHE A 79 1.99 13.22 13.91
C PHE A 79 2.08 14.69 14.36
N SER A 80 3.31 15.16 14.58
CA SER A 80 3.57 16.55 15.00
C SER A 80 2.95 17.56 14.02
N GLY A 81 2.22 18.54 14.55
CA GLY A 81 1.56 19.58 13.75
C GLY A 81 0.23 19.16 13.12
N CYS A 82 -0.18 17.90 13.25
CA CYS A 82 -1.53 17.47 12.92
C CYS A 82 -2.47 17.79 14.10
N THR A 83 -3.60 18.43 13.83
CA THR A 83 -4.63 18.76 14.82
C THR A 83 -6.01 18.58 14.19
N ASP A 84 -6.68 17.49 14.54
CA ASP A 84 -7.97 17.09 13.97
C ASP A 84 -7.94 16.94 12.43
N GLY A 85 -6.75 16.67 11.88
CA GLY A 85 -6.55 16.32 10.47
C GLY A 85 -6.74 14.84 10.20
N SER A 86 -6.55 14.45 8.95
CA SER A 86 -6.61 13.05 8.51
C SER A 86 -5.30 12.64 7.87
N VAL A 87 -4.73 11.53 8.32
CA VAL A 87 -3.57 10.92 7.68
C VAL A 87 -4.10 9.87 6.71
N ASN A 88 -4.07 10.21 5.43
CA ASN A 88 -4.85 9.56 4.38
C ASN A 88 -4.16 8.32 3.80
N SER A 89 -2.84 8.30 3.76
CA SER A 89 -2.09 7.21 3.13
C SER A 89 -0.69 7.07 3.73
N ILE A 90 -0.12 5.87 3.60
CA ILE A 90 1.18 5.51 4.13
C ILE A 90 1.90 4.56 3.17
N ALA A 91 3.22 4.72 3.03
CA ALA A 91 4.08 3.82 2.28
C ALA A 91 5.33 3.47 3.10
N PHE A 92 5.87 2.27 2.87
CA PHE A 92 7.17 1.87 3.35
C PHE A 92 8.13 1.66 2.18
N GLY A 93 9.35 2.16 2.32
CA GLY A 93 10.38 2.05 1.30
C GLY A 93 11.70 2.64 1.77
N ASN A 94 12.82 2.15 1.25
CA ASN A 94 14.16 2.62 1.67
C ASN A 94 14.39 2.60 3.20
N GLY A 95 13.76 1.65 3.91
CA GLY A 95 13.78 1.59 5.37
C GLY A 95 13.14 2.81 6.06
N THR A 96 12.20 3.50 5.42
CA THR A 96 11.47 4.65 5.96
C THR A 96 9.96 4.42 5.78
N TRP A 97 9.21 4.64 6.84
CA TRP A 97 7.76 4.84 6.78
C TRP A 97 7.48 6.30 6.44
N VAL A 98 6.59 6.54 5.47
CA VAL A 98 6.16 7.89 5.09
C VAL A 98 4.64 7.92 5.06
N ALA A 99 4.06 8.81 5.87
CA ALA A 99 2.63 9.05 5.95
C ALA A 99 2.30 10.43 5.39
N VAL A 100 1.17 10.55 4.69
CA VAL A 100 0.73 11.79 4.07
C VAL A 100 -0.75 12.07 4.36
N GLY A 101 -1.14 13.34 4.39
CA GLY A 101 -2.50 13.70 4.77
C GLY A 101 -2.78 15.20 4.80
N ALA A 102 -3.77 15.54 5.62
CA ALA A 102 -4.17 16.88 6.00
C ALA A 102 -3.68 17.23 7.42
N LEU A 103 -3.27 18.49 7.63
CA LEU A 103 -2.82 18.96 8.95
C LEU A 103 -3.99 19.20 9.91
N ASN A 104 -5.16 19.61 9.40
CA ASN A 104 -6.36 19.85 10.20
C ASN A 104 -7.63 19.62 9.38
N ALA A 105 -8.80 19.80 10.00
CA ALA A 105 -10.11 19.63 9.37
C ALA A 105 -10.34 20.51 8.13
N ASN A 106 -9.61 21.62 7.99
CA ASN A 106 -9.68 22.50 6.81
C ASN A 106 -8.64 22.17 5.73
N GLY A 107 -7.87 21.09 5.90
CA GLY A 107 -6.83 20.66 4.96
C GLY A 107 -5.41 21.05 5.38
N GLY A 108 -4.60 21.43 4.39
CA GLY A 108 -3.17 21.67 4.53
C GLY A 108 -2.32 20.44 4.18
N CYS A 109 -1.06 20.66 3.81
CA CYS A 109 -0.19 19.59 3.38
C CYS A 109 0.54 18.94 4.56
N GLY A 110 0.19 17.70 4.87
CA GLY A 110 0.82 16.89 5.92
C GLY A 110 1.72 15.82 5.33
N ILE A 111 2.99 15.81 5.74
CA ILE A 111 3.95 14.75 5.43
C ILE A 111 4.76 14.43 6.69
N TRP A 112 4.85 13.15 7.05
CA TRP A 112 5.63 12.68 8.18
C TRP A 112 6.47 11.48 7.78
N SER A 113 7.67 11.37 8.34
CA SER A 113 8.56 10.22 8.14
C SER A 113 9.02 9.62 9.45
N SER A 114 9.23 8.30 9.45
CA SER A 114 9.69 7.54 10.61
C SER A 114 10.57 6.37 10.20
N LYS A 115 11.56 6.05 11.02
CA LYS A 115 12.42 4.86 10.86
C LYS A 115 11.94 3.67 11.69
N ASP A 116 11.17 3.91 12.75
CA ASP A 116 10.76 2.92 13.75
C ASP A 116 9.22 2.78 13.88
N ALA A 117 8.46 3.57 13.10
CA ALA A 117 7.01 3.70 13.16
C ALA A 117 6.45 4.27 14.48
N ASP A 118 7.32 4.70 15.40
CA ASP A 118 6.94 5.26 16.69
C ASP A 118 7.24 6.74 16.79
N THR A 119 8.45 7.14 16.38
CA THR A 119 8.87 8.54 16.35
C THR A 119 8.73 9.08 14.94
N TRP A 120 7.92 10.14 14.79
CA TRP A 120 7.60 10.73 13.49
C TRP A 120 8.12 12.16 13.41
N THR A 121 8.74 12.49 12.29
CA THR A 121 9.22 13.84 11.99
C THR A 121 8.40 14.43 10.85
N ALA A 122 7.77 15.59 11.08
CA ALA A 122 7.10 16.34 10.03
C ALA A 122 8.11 16.89 9.01
N ALA A 123 7.73 16.84 7.73
CA ALA A 123 8.48 17.45 6.64
C ALA A 123 7.68 18.60 6.02
N SER A 124 8.39 19.63 5.55
CA SER A 124 7.77 20.73 4.83
C SER A 124 7.41 20.31 3.41
N CYS A 125 6.18 20.60 2.99
CA CYS A 125 5.79 20.45 1.61
C CYS A 125 6.38 21.57 0.75
N ALA A 126 6.73 21.23 -0.49
CA ALA A 126 7.18 22.21 -1.47
C ALA A 126 5.98 22.87 -2.17
N PRO A 127 5.89 24.21 -2.18
CA PRO A 127 4.85 24.92 -2.90
C PRO A 127 4.99 24.76 -4.42
N ASN A 128 3.90 24.89 -5.17
CA ASN A 128 3.94 25.02 -6.62
C ASN A 128 4.73 26.31 -6.98
N PRO A 129 5.85 26.22 -7.73
CA PRO A 129 6.71 27.36 -8.02
C PRO A 129 6.13 28.32 -9.07
N SER A 130 5.15 27.89 -9.86
CA SER A 130 4.56 28.66 -10.95
C SER A 130 3.02 28.64 -10.89
N PRO A 131 2.41 29.21 -9.83
CA PRO A 131 0.96 29.24 -9.68
C PRO A 131 0.32 30.14 -10.77
N PRO A 132 -0.75 29.70 -11.47
CA PRO A 132 -1.41 30.50 -12.50
C PRO A 132 -1.95 31.86 -12.02
N ASN A 133 -2.26 31.98 -10.73
CA ASN A 133 -2.77 33.19 -10.09
C ASN A 133 -1.73 33.91 -9.21
N GLY A 134 -0.45 33.54 -9.29
CA GLY A 134 0.62 34.17 -8.51
C GLY A 134 0.67 33.80 -7.02
N THR A 135 -0.27 33.00 -6.50
CA THR A 135 -0.30 32.58 -5.10
C THR A 135 -0.21 31.07 -4.99
N SER A 136 0.87 30.56 -4.40
CA SER A 136 1.02 29.12 -4.21
C SER A 136 0.16 28.62 -3.06
N ALA A 137 -0.64 27.59 -3.32
CA ALA A 137 -1.43 26.90 -2.31
C ALA A 137 -0.78 25.54 -1.98
N LEU A 138 -0.80 25.19 -0.70
CA LEU A 138 -0.49 23.83 -0.25
C LEU A 138 -1.80 23.08 -0.09
N HIS A 139 -1.85 21.87 -0.63
CA HIS A 139 -3.02 21.00 -0.58
C HIS A 139 -2.72 19.76 0.27
N ASN A 140 -3.78 19.15 0.82
CA ASN A 140 -3.66 17.83 1.42
C ASN A 140 -3.18 16.81 0.38
N LEU A 141 -2.49 15.79 0.88
CA LEU A 141 -2.10 14.62 0.09
C LEU A 141 -3.01 13.46 0.48
N ASN A 142 -3.41 12.67 -0.51
CA ASN A 142 -4.41 11.63 -0.35
C ASN A 142 -3.85 10.23 -0.60
N THR A 143 -2.76 10.14 -1.37
CA THR A 143 -2.13 8.86 -1.71
C THR A 143 -0.62 9.02 -1.77
N ILE A 144 0.11 7.96 -1.43
CA ILE A 144 1.56 7.89 -1.56
C ILE A 144 2.00 6.49 -1.96
N VAL A 145 3.04 6.42 -2.79
CA VAL A 145 3.67 5.17 -3.20
C VAL A 145 5.19 5.30 -3.17
N TYR A 146 5.89 4.23 -2.80
CA TYR A 146 7.33 4.11 -2.99
C TYR A 146 7.62 3.33 -4.27
N ALA A 147 8.33 3.95 -5.20
CA ALA A 147 8.60 3.41 -6.54
C ALA A 147 10.07 3.04 -6.72
N GLY A 148 10.60 2.24 -5.79
CA GLY A 148 11.97 1.70 -5.79
C GLY A 148 13.09 2.71 -5.52
N THR A 149 12.89 3.99 -5.83
CA THR A 149 13.87 5.07 -5.61
C THR A 149 13.28 6.27 -4.90
N ASN A 150 12.02 6.61 -5.21
CA ASN A 150 11.36 7.80 -4.70
C ASN A 150 10.00 7.45 -4.10
N PHE A 151 9.66 8.15 -3.04
CA PHE A 151 8.30 8.37 -2.61
C PHE A 151 7.65 9.42 -3.50
N ILE A 152 6.44 9.14 -3.98
CA ILE A 152 5.65 10.09 -4.75
C ILE A 152 4.24 10.12 -4.17
N ALA A 153 3.78 11.31 -3.84
CA ALA A 153 2.46 11.55 -3.26
C ALA A 153 1.60 12.40 -4.20
N GLY A 154 0.29 12.15 -4.18
CA GLY A 154 -0.70 12.87 -4.99
C GLY A 154 -1.88 13.34 -4.15
N GLY A 155 -2.50 14.44 -4.57
CA GLY A 155 -3.65 15.06 -3.92
C GLY A 155 -4.67 15.61 -4.93
N PRO A 156 -5.39 16.69 -4.58
CA PRO A 156 -6.37 17.33 -5.46
C PRO A 156 -5.71 18.15 -6.57
N HIS A 157 -6.51 18.68 -7.49
CA HIS A 157 -6.08 19.72 -8.43
C HIS A 157 -5.38 20.89 -7.73
N ASN A 158 -4.32 21.41 -8.36
CA ASN A 158 -3.66 22.62 -7.87
C ASN A 158 -4.62 23.83 -7.88
N TYR A 159 -5.47 23.93 -8.91
CA TYR A 159 -6.41 25.03 -9.09
C TYR A 159 -7.68 24.55 -9.78
N SER A 160 -8.78 25.26 -9.53
CA SER A 160 -10.01 25.11 -10.29
C SER A 160 -9.91 25.80 -11.65
N THR A 161 -8.97 25.36 -12.49
CA THR A 161 -8.83 25.78 -13.91
C THR A 161 -8.38 24.61 -14.78
N THR A 162 -8.67 24.64 -16.07
CA THR A 162 -8.14 23.63 -17.02
C THR A 162 -6.64 23.80 -17.25
N GLY A 163 -5.97 22.73 -17.66
CA GLY A 163 -4.54 22.75 -18.01
C GLY A 163 -3.58 22.85 -16.80
N VAL A 164 -4.09 22.66 -15.58
CA VAL A 164 -3.28 22.52 -14.37
C VAL A 164 -3.30 21.06 -13.94
N GLY A 165 -2.18 20.55 -13.45
CA GLY A 165 -2.12 19.19 -12.92
C GLY A 165 -2.65 19.08 -11.48
N PHE A 166 -2.61 17.85 -10.96
CA PHE A 166 -2.80 17.58 -9.55
C PHE A 166 -1.58 18.00 -8.74
N PHE A 167 -1.83 18.40 -7.49
CA PHE A 167 -0.79 18.68 -6.51
C PHE A 167 -0.08 17.37 -6.16
N GLY A 168 1.23 17.33 -6.39
CA GLY A 168 2.05 16.18 -6.06
C GLY A 168 3.36 16.59 -5.39
N GLN A 169 3.96 15.63 -4.71
CA GLN A 169 5.23 15.78 -4.01
C GLN A 169 6.11 14.57 -4.30
N ILE A 170 7.43 14.79 -4.42
CA ILE A 170 8.42 13.73 -4.64
C ILE A 170 9.57 13.83 -3.64
N SER A 171 10.07 12.69 -3.17
CA SER A 171 11.22 12.60 -2.28
C SER A 171 11.97 11.28 -2.43
N SER A 172 13.30 11.32 -2.41
CA SER A 172 14.14 10.10 -2.40
C SER A 172 14.37 9.52 -1.00
N ASN A 173 14.11 10.30 0.06
CA ASN A 173 14.45 9.95 1.44
C ASN A 173 13.25 10.02 2.42
N GLY A 174 12.13 10.61 2.00
CA GLY A 174 10.95 10.80 2.83
C GLY A 174 10.98 12.05 3.73
N SER A 175 12.09 12.78 3.78
CA SER A 175 12.28 13.95 4.67
C SER A 175 12.43 15.27 3.93
N THR A 176 12.99 15.26 2.71
CA THR A 176 13.11 16.45 1.86
C THR A 176 12.24 16.28 0.62
N TRP A 177 11.32 17.20 0.41
CA TRP A 177 10.29 17.09 -0.63
C TRP A 177 10.39 18.18 -1.66
N GLN A 178 10.06 17.83 -2.90
CA GLN A 178 9.97 18.74 -4.03
C GLN A 178 8.56 18.68 -4.61
N TYR A 179 8.13 19.80 -5.18
CA TYR A 179 6.86 19.86 -5.88
C TYR A 179 6.96 19.05 -7.17
N LEU A 180 5.95 18.22 -7.43
CA LEU A 180 5.78 17.49 -8.66
C LEU A 180 4.36 17.71 -9.16
N SER A 181 4.19 18.39 -10.28
CA SER A 181 2.88 18.46 -10.93
C SER A 181 2.55 17.10 -11.53
N LEU A 182 1.43 16.50 -11.14
CA LEU A 182 0.93 15.26 -11.74
C LEU A 182 -0.03 15.62 -12.88
N THR A 183 0.19 15.09 -14.07
CA THR A 183 -0.58 15.48 -15.27
C THR A 183 -2.07 15.15 -15.12
N ASP A 184 -2.93 16.09 -15.51
CA ASP A 184 -4.36 15.86 -15.75
C ASP A 184 -4.63 15.88 -17.27
N GLY A 185 -5.43 14.94 -17.76
CA GLY A 185 -5.88 14.93 -19.16
C GLY A 185 -7.28 15.50 -19.34
N SER A 186 -7.97 15.85 -18.25
CA SER A 186 -9.33 16.36 -18.28
C SER A 186 -9.41 17.82 -18.74
N THR A 187 -10.55 18.18 -19.32
CA THR A 187 -10.89 19.56 -19.70
C THR A 187 -11.87 20.20 -18.73
N TYR A 188 -12.17 19.57 -17.59
CA TYR A 188 -13.17 20.02 -16.63
C TYR A 188 -12.59 20.15 -15.23
N ILE A 189 -13.28 20.95 -14.42
CA ILE A 189 -12.73 21.61 -13.25
C ILE A 189 -13.49 21.16 -11.98
N GLY A 190 -13.84 19.88 -11.93
CA GLY A 190 -14.58 19.30 -10.81
C GLY A 190 -13.75 19.24 -9.52
N SER A 191 -14.35 18.65 -8.48
CA SER A 191 -13.62 18.26 -7.26
C SER A 191 -12.80 16.98 -7.51
N ASP A 192 -11.94 17.02 -8.53
CA ASP A 192 -11.11 15.88 -8.92
C ASP A 192 -9.90 15.78 -7.98
N TYR A 193 -9.60 14.55 -7.57
CA TYR A 193 -8.43 14.28 -6.74
C TYR A 193 -7.99 12.82 -6.87
N LEU A 194 -6.69 12.63 -6.71
CA LEU A 194 -6.08 11.32 -6.64
C LEU A 194 -6.26 10.77 -5.22
N TYR A 195 -6.58 9.49 -5.09
CA TYR A 195 -6.63 8.80 -3.78
C TYR A 195 -6.01 7.40 -3.81
N SER A 196 -5.73 6.87 -5.00
CA SER A 196 -5.10 5.56 -5.19
C SER A 196 -3.83 5.72 -6.00
N SER A 197 -2.78 5.02 -5.60
CA SER A 197 -1.52 4.96 -6.34
C SER A 197 -0.88 3.59 -6.21
N SER A 198 -0.22 3.14 -7.27
CA SER A 198 0.47 1.86 -7.27
C SER A 198 1.68 1.86 -8.19
N TYR A 199 2.74 1.18 -7.78
CA TYR A 199 3.98 1.04 -8.55
C TYR A 199 4.07 -0.32 -9.22
N ASN A 200 4.35 -0.32 -10.52
CA ASN A 200 4.64 -1.49 -11.33
C ASN A 200 6.14 -1.64 -11.50
N SER A 201 6.74 -2.59 -10.77
CA SER A 201 8.18 -2.86 -10.84
C SER A 201 8.62 -3.49 -12.18
N VAL A 202 7.70 -4.09 -12.94
CA VAL A 202 8.02 -4.72 -14.24
C VAL A 202 8.24 -3.66 -15.31
N SER A 203 7.39 -2.63 -15.36
CA SER A 203 7.50 -1.54 -16.33
C SER A 203 8.20 -0.28 -15.78
N SER A 204 8.50 -0.23 -14.49
CA SER A 204 8.99 0.98 -13.81
C SER A 204 8.03 2.17 -13.98
N GLU A 205 6.74 1.90 -13.85
CA GLU A 205 5.67 2.89 -13.99
C GLU A 205 4.89 3.01 -12.68
N ILE A 206 4.43 4.22 -12.40
CA ILE A 206 3.53 4.53 -11.30
C ILE A 206 2.21 4.95 -11.92
N TYR A 207 1.12 4.47 -11.35
CA TYR A 207 -0.23 4.83 -11.75
C TYR A 207 -0.91 5.55 -10.59
N PHE A 208 -1.60 6.65 -10.89
CA PHE A 208 -2.49 7.33 -9.96
C PHE A 208 -3.91 7.37 -10.52
N SER A 209 -4.87 7.09 -9.66
CA SER A 209 -6.29 7.24 -9.96
C SER A 209 -7.02 7.83 -8.76
N GLY A 210 -8.29 8.18 -8.99
CA GLY A 210 -9.14 8.66 -7.93
C GLY A 210 -10.50 9.05 -8.46
N ILE A 211 -10.94 10.26 -8.13
CA ILE A 211 -12.18 10.85 -8.64
C ILE A 211 -11.87 11.73 -9.85
N HIS A 212 -12.52 11.41 -10.97
CA HIS A 212 -12.46 12.17 -12.22
C HIS A 212 -13.87 12.43 -12.75
N ASN A 213 -14.42 13.63 -12.54
CA ASN A 213 -15.84 13.90 -12.77
C ASN A 213 -16.29 13.88 -14.25
N VAL A 214 -15.35 13.90 -15.21
CA VAL A 214 -15.68 13.94 -16.65
C VAL A 214 -15.17 12.73 -17.40
N ASN A 215 -13.87 12.47 -17.36
CA ASN A 215 -13.26 11.36 -18.08
C ASN A 215 -12.53 10.44 -17.11
N PRO A 216 -12.88 9.14 -17.08
CA PRO A 216 -12.09 8.15 -16.39
C PRO A 216 -10.69 8.03 -17.01
N GLU A 217 -9.72 8.62 -16.33
CA GLU A 217 -8.31 8.64 -16.69
C GLU A 217 -7.39 8.13 -15.56
N VAL A 218 -6.20 7.68 -15.93
CA VAL A 218 -5.14 7.32 -14.99
C VAL A 218 -3.90 8.11 -15.34
N VAL A 219 -3.33 8.77 -14.33
CA VAL A 219 -2.02 9.42 -14.48
C VAL A 219 -0.96 8.34 -14.47
N LYS A 220 -0.24 8.21 -15.57
CA LYS A 220 0.90 7.30 -15.69
C LYS A 220 2.20 8.10 -15.63
N LEU A 221 3.09 7.71 -14.72
CA LEU A 221 4.40 8.32 -14.50
C LEU A 221 5.50 7.27 -14.61
N THR A 222 6.46 7.45 -15.52
CA THR A 222 7.61 6.54 -15.67
C THR A 222 8.77 6.99 -14.79
N VAL A 223 9.38 6.06 -14.05
CA VAL A 223 10.60 6.33 -13.26
C VAL A 223 11.83 5.67 -13.91
N PRO A 224 13.01 6.31 -13.89
CA PRO A 224 13.33 7.56 -13.19
C PRO A 224 13.12 8.84 -14.04
N SER A 225 12.69 8.74 -15.30
CA SER A 225 12.61 9.91 -16.20
C SER A 225 11.55 10.94 -15.81
N LEU A 226 10.61 10.56 -14.94
CA LEU A 226 9.44 11.33 -14.55
C LEU A 226 8.56 11.76 -15.72
N THR A 227 8.60 11.01 -16.81
CA THR A 227 7.74 11.23 -17.99
C THR A 227 6.31 10.87 -17.64
N GLN A 228 5.36 11.76 -17.95
CA GLN A 228 3.96 11.61 -17.58
C GLN A 228 3.02 11.59 -18.78
N THR A 229 1.95 10.82 -18.67
CA THR A 229 0.83 10.81 -19.61
C THR A 229 -0.48 10.56 -18.86
N SER A 230 -1.57 11.24 -19.23
CA SER A 230 -2.92 10.81 -18.84
C SER A 230 -3.42 9.74 -19.80
N VAL A 231 -3.99 8.65 -19.27
CA VAL A 231 -4.49 7.51 -20.04
C VAL A 231 -5.98 7.32 -19.77
N SER A 232 -6.82 7.47 -20.79
CA SER A 232 -8.24 7.15 -20.67
C SER A 232 -8.47 5.64 -20.51
N VAL A 233 -9.22 5.26 -19.48
CA VAL A 233 -9.45 3.85 -19.09
C VAL A 233 -10.90 3.41 -19.23
N ASN A 234 -11.81 4.34 -19.53
CA ASN A 234 -13.23 4.07 -19.80
C ASN A 234 -13.87 3.19 -18.71
N MET A 235 -13.62 3.50 -17.44
CA MET A 235 -14.34 2.90 -16.32
C MET A 235 -15.78 3.45 -16.29
N PRO A 236 -16.79 2.66 -15.90
CA PRO A 236 -18.18 3.16 -15.87
C PRO A 236 -18.39 4.33 -14.89
N SER A 237 -17.71 4.27 -13.75
CA SER A 237 -17.75 5.29 -12.71
C SER A 237 -16.58 6.27 -12.78
N SER A 238 -16.79 7.47 -12.26
CA SER A 238 -15.75 8.49 -12.05
C SER A 238 -14.88 8.23 -10.83
N SER A 239 -15.22 7.27 -9.95
CA SER A 239 -14.40 6.89 -8.79
C SER A 239 -13.86 5.48 -8.96
N TYR A 240 -12.54 5.35 -9.02
CA TYR A 240 -11.87 4.04 -9.04
C TYR A 240 -10.42 4.13 -8.57
N GLY A 241 -9.95 3.02 -8.00
CA GLY A 241 -8.56 2.80 -7.64
C GLY A 241 -7.77 2.05 -8.70
N VAL A 242 -6.45 1.99 -8.50
CA VAL A 242 -5.51 1.29 -9.37
C VAL A 242 -4.57 0.43 -8.53
N LEU A 243 -4.33 -0.79 -8.99
CA LEU A 243 -3.35 -1.72 -8.43
C LEU A 243 -2.48 -2.28 -9.56
N ALA A 244 -1.17 -2.08 -9.45
CA ALA A 244 -0.19 -2.76 -10.27
C ALA A 244 0.11 -4.13 -9.68
N LEU A 245 0.02 -5.16 -10.50
CA LEU A 245 0.24 -6.55 -10.10
C LEU A 245 1.70 -6.94 -10.36
N LYS A 246 2.21 -7.90 -9.57
CA LYS A 246 3.55 -8.50 -9.72
C LYS A 246 3.80 -9.07 -11.11
N SER A 247 2.73 -9.47 -11.82
CA SER A 247 2.79 -9.94 -13.21
C SER A 247 3.06 -8.83 -14.25
N GLY A 248 3.05 -7.56 -13.84
CA GLY A 248 3.09 -6.40 -14.74
C GLY A 248 1.72 -6.00 -15.32
N LYS A 249 0.66 -6.75 -14.98
CA LYS A 249 -0.73 -6.36 -15.25
C LYS A 249 -1.16 -5.21 -14.34
N ILE A 250 -2.13 -4.43 -14.79
CA ILE A 250 -2.82 -3.40 -14.03
C ILE A 250 -4.25 -3.87 -13.76
N LEU A 251 -4.69 -3.75 -12.53
CA LEU A 251 -6.08 -3.86 -12.10
C LEU A 251 -6.62 -2.46 -11.83
N LEU A 252 -7.74 -2.11 -12.46
CA LEU A 252 -8.59 -0.99 -12.07
C LEU A 252 -9.79 -1.55 -11.33
N TYR A 253 -10.21 -0.89 -10.26
CA TYR A 253 -11.31 -1.34 -9.41
C TYR A 253 -12.15 -0.14 -8.93
N GLY A 254 -13.46 -0.29 -8.90
CA GLY A 254 -14.38 0.78 -8.48
C GLY A 254 -15.82 0.29 -8.55
N ASP A 255 -16.71 1.08 -9.13
CA ASP A 255 -18.13 0.76 -9.28
C ASP A 255 -18.69 1.03 -10.68
N ASP A 256 -19.98 0.77 -10.84
CA ASP A 256 -20.77 1.01 -12.04
C ASP A 256 -21.34 2.44 -12.14
N ASN A 257 -21.50 3.15 -11.03
CA ASN A 257 -22.06 4.49 -10.98
C ASN A 257 -21.62 5.28 -9.73
N TYR A 258 -20.95 6.40 -9.94
CA TYR A 258 -20.41 7.24 -8.87
C TYR A 258 -21.44 7.73 -7.84
N THR A 259 -22.66 8.04 -8.28
CA THR A 259 -23.68 8.63 -7.41
C THR A 259 -24.51 7.58 -6.67
N ASN A 260 -24.68 6.41 -7.28
CA ASN A 260 -25.51 5.33 -6.74
C ASN A 260 -24.94 3.97 -7.18
N PRO A 261 -23.83 3.52 -6.58
CA PRO A 261 -23.14 2.30 -6.99
C PRO A 261 -23.95 1.06 -6.61
N THR A 262 -24.19 0.18 -7.58
CA THR A 262 -24.94 -1.07 -7.40
C THR A 262 -24.06 -2.31 -7.50
N VAL A 263 -22.91 -2.22 -8.18
CA VAL A 263 -21.98 -3.33 -8.34
C VAL A 263 -20.53 -2.86 -8.43
N GLY A 264 -19.64 -3.62 -7.81
CA GLY A 264 -18.20 -3.43 -7.87
C GLY A 264 -17.67 -3.88 -9.21
N MET A 265 -16.93 -3.01 -9.89
CA MET A 265 -16.48 -3.21 -11.25
C MET A 265 -14.96 -3.21 -11.32
N VAL A 266 -14.43 -4.06 -12.21
CA VAL A 266 -12.98 -4.18 -12.41
C VAL A 266 -12.58 -4.28 -13.88
N LYS A 267 -11.34 -3.90 -14.18
CA LYS A 267 -10.65 -4.22 -15.42
C LYS A 267 -9.24 -4.72 -15.10
N ILE A 268 -8.80 -5.79 -15.75
CA ILE A 268 -7.45 -6.34 -15.55
C ILE A 268 -6.76 -6.54 -16.91
N GLY A 269 -5.54 -6.02 -17.06
CA GLY A 269 -4.85 -6.06 -18.34
C GLY A 269 -3.55 -5.28 -18.36
N THR A 270 -2.86 -5.32 -19.50
CA THR A 270 -1.62 -4.56 -19.75
C THR A 270 -1.37 -4.49 -21.26
N PRO A 271 -0.77 -3.40 -21.79
CA PRO A 271 -0.43 -2.15 -21.10
C PRO A 271 -1.66 -1.35 -20.69
N ILE A 272 -1.52 -0.37 -19.80
CA ILE A 272 -2.65 0.46 -19.35
C ILE A 272 -3.38 1.16 -20.51
N THR A 273 -2.67 1.45 -21.60
CA THR A 273 -3.22 2.09 -22.80
C THR A 273 -4.25 1.25 -23.56
N SER A 274 -4.32 -0.06 -23.33
CA SER A 274 -5.35 -0.93 -23.93
C SER A 274 -6.55 -1.18 -23.02
N LEU A 275 -6.49 -0.77 -21.74
CA LEU A 275 -7.58 -1.02 -20.79
C LEU A 275 -8.86 -0.27 -21.11
N GLY A 276 -8.78 0.88 -21.80
CA GLY A 276 -9.96 1.61 -22.29
C GLY A 276 -10.86 0.77 -23.20
N SER A 277 -10.26 -0.13 -23.98
CA SER A 277 -10.97 -1.07 -24.87
C SER A 277 -11.36 -2.40 -24.22
N THR A 278 -10.86 -2.70 -23.02
CA THR A 278 -11.21 -3.93 -22.31
C THR A 278 -12.56 -3.76 -21.64
N ALA A 279 -13.46 -4.74 -21.80
CA ALA A 279 -14.73 -4.75 -21.11
C ALA A 279 -14.54 -4.85 -19.59
N SER A 280 -15.30 -4.08 -18.84
CA SER A 280 -15.35 -4.23 -17.38
C SER A 280 -16.01 -5.55 -16.99
N ALA A 281 -15.53 -6.15 -15.91
CA ALA A 281 -16.14 -7.32 -15.29
C ALA A 281 -16.81 -6.91 -13.98
N ASN A 282 -17.97 -7.52 -13.71
CA ASN A 282 -18.64 -7.41 -12.43
C ASN A 282 -17.92 -8.30 -11.42
N THR A 283 -17.91 -7.84 -10.18
CA THR A 283 -17.44 -8.62 -9.03
C THR A 283 -18.62 -8.97 -8.13
N GLY A 284 -18.37 -9.77 -7.11
CA GLY A 284 -19.33 -10.05 -6.06
C GLY A 284 -19.66 -8.84 -5.18
N VAL A 285 -18.79 -7.83 -5.11
CA VAL A 285 -19.00 -6.66 -4.23
C VAL A 285 -20.25 -5.89 -4.69
N GLY A 286 -21.28 -5.85 -3.84
CA GLY A 286 -22.58 -5.23 -4.17
C GLY A 286 -22.65 -3.71 -3.98
N SER A 287 -21.56 -2.98 -4.24
CA SER A 287 -21.44 -1.52 -4.19
C SER A 287 -20.01 -1.12 -4.64
N HIS A 288 -19.50 0.02 -4.17
CA HIS A 288 -18.13 0.48 -4.44
C HIS A 288 -17.05 -0.42 -3.83
N ILE A 289 -16.04 -0.73 -4.63
CA ILE A 289 -14.78 -1.34 -4.20
C ILE A 289 -13.84 -0.21 -3.75
N ASN A 290 -13.53 -0.16 -2.46
CA ASN A 290 -12.69 0.88 -1.89
C ASN A 290 -11.19 0.56 -2.04
N VAL A 291 -10.82 -0.73 -1.95
CA VAL A 291 -9.42 -1.13 -1.89
C VAL A 291 -9.19 -2.52 -2.46
N ALA A 292 -8.01 -2.73 -3.04
CA ALA A 292 -7.53 -4.01 -3.56
C ALA A 292 -6.10 -4.29 -3.11
N VAL A 293 -5.75 -5.56 -2.90
CA VAL A 293 -4.35 -5.98 -2.69
C VAL A 293 -4.07 -7.31 -3.35
N GLU A 294 -2.87 -7.47 -3.90
CA GLU A 294 -2.38 -8.75 -4.40
C GLU A 294 -1.64 -9.52 -3.29
N GLY A 295 -2.17 -10.69 -2.94
CA GLY A 295 -1.53 -11.62 -2.03
C GLY A 295 -0.53 -12.54 -2.72
N LYS A 296 -0.44 -13.76 -2.20
CA LYS A 296 0.42 -14.82 -2.75
C LYS A 296 -0.18 -15.50 -3.99
N ASP A 297 -1.46 -15.79 -3.95
CA ASP A 297 -2.16 -16.65 -4.92
C ASP A 297 -3.50 -16.06 -5.39
N LYS A 298 -3.88 -14.90 -4.86
CA LYS A 298 -5.11 -14.20 -5.19
C LYS A 298 -4.98 -12.68 -5.05
N ILE A 299 -5.89 -11.97 -5.68
CA ILE A 299 -6.18 -10.57 -5.40
C ILE A 299 -7.41 -10.54 -4.51
N VAL A 300 -7.37 -9.78 -3.43
CA VAL A 300 -8.53 -9.51 -2.57
C VAL A 300 -9.00 -8.09 -2.82
N ILE A 301 -10.31 -7.92 -2.94
CA ILE A 301 -10.96 -6.61 -3.01
C ILE A 301 -11.98 -6.47 -1.89
N LEU A 302 -12.02 -5.29 -1.28
CA LEU A 302 -12.93 -4.97 -0.19
C LEU A 302 -13.70 -3.69 -0.51
N GLY A 303 -14.96 -3.65 -0.07
CA GLY A 303 -15.85 -2.52 -0.28
C GLY A 303 -16.60 -2.11 0.98
N ASN A 304 -17.70 -1.39 0.76
CA ASN A 304 -18.58 -0.93 1.81
C ASN A 304 -19.37 -2.08 2.45
N GLN A 305 -19.86 -1.85 3.66
CA GLN A 305 -20.75 -2.76 4.38
C GLN A 305 -20.23 -4.21 4.41
N CYS A 306 -18.95 -4.37 4.72
CA CYS A 306 -18.30 -5.68 4.88
C CYS A 306 -18.21 -6.55 3.63
N LYS A 307 -18.51 -5.99 2.45
CA LYS A 307 -18.48 -6.73 1.19
C LYS A 307 -17.06 -6.99 0.73
N MET A 308 -16.86 -8.18 0.18
CA MET A 308 -15.59 -8.60 -0.38
C MET A 308 -15.75 -9.54 -1.58
N ASP A 309 -14.68 -9.64 -2.35
CA ASP A 309 -14.53 -10.65 -3.38
C ASP A 309 -13.04 -10.94 -3.60
N TYR A 310 -12.73 -12.00 -4.35
CA TYR A 310 -11.34 -12.36 -4.66
C TYR A 310 -11.19 -12.94 -6.07
N TYR A 311 -10.02 -12.68 -6.65
CA TYR A 311 -9.61 -13.20 -7.95
C TYR A 311 -8.50 -14.24 -7.76
N SER A 312 -8.71 -15.46 -8.23
CA SER A 312 -7.69 -16.50 -8.23
C SER A 312 -6.62 -16.19 -9.29
N LEU A 313 -5.37 -16.00 -8.87
CA LEU A 313 -4.27 -15.79 -9.82
C LEU A 313 -3.93 -17.05 -10.62
N THR A 314 -4.23 -18.23 -10.04
CA THR A 314 -3.99 -19.53 -10.71
C THR A 314 -5.08 -19.83 -11.73
N ALA A 315 -6.35 -19.73 -11.33
CA ALA A 315 -7.48 -20.03 -12.21
C ALA A 315 -7.84 -18.87 -13.14
N GLN A 316 -7.31 -17.67 -12.87
CA GLN A 316 -7.56 -16.45 -13.61
C GLN A 316 -9.05 -16.05 -13.68
N VAL A 317 -9.78 -16.32 -12.61
CA VAL A 317 -11.21 -16.02 -12.48
C VAL A 317 -11.52 -15.39 -11.13
N TRP A 318 -12.54 -14.53 -11.11
CA TRP A 318 -13.20 -14.11 -9.89
C TRP A 318 -13.93 -15.29 -9.25
N HIS A 319 -14.14 -15.22 -7.95
CA HIS A 319 -14.96 -16.20 -7.24
C HIS A 319 -16.34 -16.34 -7.90
N VAL A 320 -16.83 -17.59 -7.94
CA VAL A 320 -18.13 -17.93 -8.52
C VAL A 320 -19.11 -18.18 -7.38
N GLY A 321 -20.20 -17.43 -7.35
CA GLY A 321 -21.26 -17.57 -6.35
C GLY A 321 -21.65 -16.24 -5.72
N ALA A 322 -22.55 -16.27 -4.73
CA ALA A 322 -22.94 -15.07 -3.98
C ALA A 322 -21.73 -14.51 -3.23
N SER A 323 -21.52 -13.19 -3.30
CA SER A 323 -20.48 -12.52 -2.53
C SER A 323 -20.75 -12.70 -1.05
N PRO A 324 -19.77 -13.22 -0.31
CA PRO A 324 -19.88 -13.32 1.12
C PRO A 324 -19.55 -11.98 1.76
N ASP A 325 -20.33 -11.66 2.80
CA ASP A 325 -19.87 -10.71 3.80
C ASP A 325 -18.64 -11.29 4.50
N MET A 326 -17.70 -10.42 4.85
CA MET A 326 -16.66 -10.80 5.80
C MET A 326 -17.33 -11.34 7.07
N VAL A 327 -16.94 -12.53 7.53
CA VAL A 327 -17.63 -13.20 8.64
C VAL A 327 -17.64 -12.34 9.90
N GLY A 328 -18.81 -12.26 10.56
CA GLY A 328 -18.98 -11.52 11.80
C GLY A 328 -18.98 -9.99 11.65
N CYS A 329 -19.03 -9.48 10.42
CA CYS A 329 -18.91 -8.06 10.13
C CYS A 329 -20.28 -7.39 9.90
N SER A 330 -20.46 -6.19 10.46
CA SER A 330 -21.60 -5.32 10.13
C SER A 330 -21.19 -3.85 10.23
N ARG A 331 -21.71 -3.00 9.32
CA ARG A 331 -21.56 -1.53 9.34
C ARG A 331 -20.11 -1.02 9.27
N LEU A 332 -19.21 -1.80 8.67
CA LEU A 332 -17.83 -1.42 8.41
C LEU A 332 -17.63 -1.21 6.90
N ASP A 333 -17.05 -0.07 6.56
CA ASP A 333 -16.59 0.20 5.20
C ASP A 333 -15.08 0.01 5.17
N TRP A 334 -14.59 -0.99 4.45
CA TRP A 334 -13.16 -1.29 4.40
C TRP A 334 -12.46 -0.26 3.54
N MET A 335 -11.54 0.52 4.11
CA MET A 335 -10.90 1.65 3.40
C MET A 335 -9.45 1.37 3.04
N SER A 336 -8.81 0.44 3.75
CA SER A 336 -7.39 0.13 3.60
C SER A 336 -7.14 -1.36 3.71
N LEU A 337 -6.13 -1.84 3.00
CA LEU A 337 -5.79 -3.25 2.91
C LEU A 337 -4.31 -3.40 2.56
N SER A 338 -3.63 -4.32 3.22
CA SER A 338 -2.25 -4.67 2.94
C SER A 338 -2.03 -6.18 3.06
N TYR A 339 -0.99 -6.69 2.41
CA TYR A 339 -0.57 -8.09 2.50
C TYR A 339 0.92 -8.16 2.83
N ASN A 340 1.28 -8.75 3.96
CA ASN A 340 2.66 -9.00 4.34
C ASN A 340 3.05 -10.42 3.90
N SER A 341 4.04 -10.52 3.00
CA SER A 341 4.52 -11.80 2.47
C SER A 341 5.37 -12.61 3.44
N THR A 342 5.97 -11.97 4.45
CA THR A 342 6.77 -12.64 5.50
C THR A 342 5.85 -13.35 6.49
N LEU A 343 4.73 -12.72 6.83
CA LEU A 343 3.74 -13.26 7.76
C LEU A 343 2.64 -14.07 7.06
N ASP A 344 2.60 -14.05 5.73
CA ASP A 344 1.52 -14.60 4.90
C ASP A 344 0.14 -14.15 5.38
N LEU A 345 -0.02 -12.83 5.55
CA LEU A 345 -1.16 -12.25 6.25
C LEU A 345 -1.71 -11.02 5.51
N PHE A 346 -3.01 -11.05 5.22
CA PHE A 346 -3.81 -9.90 4.85
C PHE A 346 -4.29 -9.16 6.09
N VAL A 347 -4.27 -7.82 6.03
CA VAL A 347 -4.76 -6.94 7.09
C VAL A 347 -5.59 -5.83 6.45
N ALA A 348 -6.83 -5.66 6.90
CA ALA A 348 -7.75 -4.62 6.48
C ALA A 348 -8.05 -3.62 7.61
N GLY A 349 -8.31 -2.37 7.25
CA GLY A 349 -8.73 -1.31 8.16
C GLY A 349 -10.04 -0.68 7.70
N ALA A 350 -10.95 -0.46 8.65
CA ALA A 350 -12.28 0.07 8.35
C ALA A 350 -12.44 1.54 8.71
N LYS A 351 -13.33 2.20 7.97
CA LYS A 351 -14.10 3.34 8.44
C LYS A 351 -15.40 2.83 9.06
N VAL A 352 -15.81 3.50 10.13
CA VAL A 352 -16.93 3.08 10.98
C VAL A 352 -18.14 3.99 10.79
N ALA A 353 -19.33 3.39 10.74
CA ALA A 353 -20.59 4.14 10.65
C ALA A 353 -21.42 4.01 11.95
N GLY A 354 -21.80 5.15 12.53
CA GLY A 354 -22.58 5.23 13.77
C GLY A 354 -21.74 5.00 15.01
N THR A 355 -22.21 4.21 15.97
CA THR A 355 -21.60 4.10 17.31
C THR A 355 -20.77 2.82 17.48
N VAL A 356 -19.90 2.52 16.50
CA VAL A 356 -19.00 1.36 16.57
C VAL A 356 -17.53 1.80 16.70
N PRO A 357 -16.70 1.10 17.49
CA PRO A 357 -15.27 1.37 17.56
C PRO A 357 -14.57 1.09 16.23
N THR A 358 -13.42 1.73 16.02
CA THR A 358 -12.50 1.40 14.90
C THR A 358 -12.23 -0.09 14.85
N ALA A 359 -12.13 -0.66 13.66
CA ALA A 359 -11.92 -2.09 13.49
C ALA A 359 -10.86 -2.40 12.43
N PHE A 360 -10.02 -3.38 12.75
CA PHE A 360 -9.18 -4.10 11.80
C PHE A 360 -9.81 -5.45 11.48
N ALA A 361 -9.37 -6.06 10.39
CA ALA A 361 -9.55 -7.48 10.14
C ALA A 361 -8.24 -8.09 9.64
N TYR A 362 -8.05 -9.38 9.87
CA TYR A 362 -6.92 -10.10 9.28
C TYR A 362 -7.35 -11.47 8.75
N SER A 363 -6.61 -11.98 7.77
CA SER A 363 -6.83 -13.31 7.18
C SER A 363 -5.52 -13.86 6.64
N THR A 364 -5.30 -15.16 6.77
CA THR A 364 -4.12 -15.84 6.18
C THR A 364 -4.41 -16.32 4.77
N THR A 365 -5.67 -16.59 4.48
CA THR A 365 -6.09 -17.13 3.19
C THR A 365 -6.73 -16.08 2.30
N GLY A 366 -7.12 -14.90 2.79
CA GLY A 366 -7.94 -13.94 2.04
C GLY A 366 -9.33 -14.47 1.66
N LEU A 367 -9.71 -15.66 2.12
CA LEU A 367 -11.01 -16.25 1.86
C LEU A 367 -12.05 -15.68 2.83
N PRO A 368 -13.29 -15.54 2.38
CA PRO A 368 -14.35 -14.90 3.17
C PRO A 368 -14.59 -15.47 4.56
N SER A 369 -14.47 -16.79 4.71
CA SER A 369 -14.67 -17.49 5.99
C SER A 369 -13.50 -17.41 6.96
N ASP A 370 -12.34 -16.91 6.54
CA ASP A 370 -11.10 -16.91 7.32
C ASP A 370 -10.80 -15.57 8.01
N TRP A 371 -11.57 -14.53 7.69
CA TRP A 371 -11.35 -13.22 8.27
C TRP A 371 -11.74 -13.18 9.75
N THR A 372 -10.85 -12.59 10.56
CA THR A 372 -11.09 -12.32 11.97
C THR A 372 -11.09 -10.82 12.23
N LEU A 373 -12.14 -10.31 12.89
CA LEU A 373 -12.26 -8.91 13.27
C LEU A 373 -11.54 -8.60 14.58
N VAL A 374 -10.92 -7.43 14.65
CA VAL A 374 -10.26 -6.89 15.83
C VAL A 374 -10.77 -5.47 16.07
N THR A 375 -11.51 -5.26 17.14
CA THR A 375 -12.01 -3.93 17.53
C THR A 375 -10.95 -3.16 18.32
N GLN A 376 -10.96 -1.83 18.19
CA GLN A 376 -10.04 -0.89 18.83
C GLN A 376 -10.85 0.06 19.72
N THR A 377 -11.22 -0.42 20.90
CA THR A 377 -12.06 0.33 21.86
C THR A 377 -11.32 1.49 22.51
N ASP A 378 -9.99 1.39 22.60
CA ASP A 378 -9.07 2.43 23.03
C ASP A 378 -9.03 3.66 22.10
N ALA A 379 -9.42 3.49 20.83
CA ALA A 379 -9.58 4.59 19.87
C ALA A 379 -10.93 5.34 20.00
N GLY A 380 -11.82 4.88 20.88
CA GLY A 380 -13.13 5.50 21.16
C GLY A 380 -14.30 4.92 20.35
N SER A 381 -15.50 5.45 20.58
CA SER A 381 -16.73 5.08 19.87
C SER A 381 -17.62 6.33 19.64
N PRO A 382 -17.80 6.80 18.39
CA PRO A 382 -17.16 6.29 17.17
C PRO A 382 -15.63 6.47 17.21
N GLY A 383 -14.93 5.41 16.83
CA GLY A 383 -13.49 5.48 16.61
C GLY A 383 -13.15 6.15 15.26
N PRO A 384 -11.91 6.64 15.07
CA PRO A 384 -11.45 7.19 13.79
C PRO A 384 -11.38 6.11 12.69
N GLY A 385 -11.71 6.45 11.46
CA GLY A 385 -11.53 5.54 10.32
C GLY A 385 -10.06 5.31 9.97
N ILE A 386 -9.70 4.09 9.58
CA ILE A 386 -8.35 3.72 9.14
C ILE A 386 -8.26 3.90 7.62
N LEU A 387 -7.54 4.93 7.18
CA LEU A 387 -7.50 5.37 5.78
C LEU A 387 -6.35 4.73 4.99
N GLY A 388 -5.27 4.31 5.65
CA GLY A 388 -4.13 3.66 4.99
C GLY A 388 -3.45 2.62 5.86
N ILE A 389 -2.95 1.54 5.24
CA ILE A 389 -2.13 0.51 5.89
C ILE A 389 -0.97 0.18 4.96
N ALA A 390 0.25 0.19 5.51
CA ALA A 390 1.44 -0.28 4.83
C ALA A 390 2.14 -1.37 5.64
N THR A 391 2.96 -2.15 4.93
CA THR A 391 3.76 -3.22 5.51
C THR A 391 5.20 -3.14 5.02
N GLN A 392 6.14 -3.58 5.87
CA GLN A 392 7.53 -3.85 5.52
C GLN A 392 7.69 -5.17 4.76
#